data_AF-A0A1Z7M500-F1
#
_entry.id   AF-A0A1Z7M500-F1
#
_cell.length_a   1.000
_cell.length_b   1.000
_cell.length_c   1.000
_cell.angle_alpha   90.00
_cell.angle_beta   90.00
_cell.angle_gamma   90.00
#
_symmetry.space_group_name_H-M   'P 1'
#
loop_
_entity.id
_entity.type
_entity.pdbx_description
1 polymer ?
#
loop_
_entity_poly.entity_id
_entity_poly.type
_entity_poly.pdbx_seq_one_letter_code
_entity_poly.pdbx_strand_id
1 'polypeptide(L)' 'MKPIIRNAEEAAYVLQIPPQAFRMQARNKRNGYSRVVCGKSRKTYEFYPYVAAEELKIPIEILEKRAGEYCKKKKEV' A
#
# COMPACT_ATOMS: atom_id res chain seq x y z
N MET A 1 -5.57 14.05 -7.82
CA MET A 1 -4.31 13.31 -7.56
C MET A 1 -4.70 11.92 -7.06
N LYS A 2 -4.30 10.85 -7.76
CA LYS A 2 -4.60 9.47 -7.32
C LYS A 2 -3.97 9.24 -5.94
N PRO A 3 -4.71 8.84 -4.89
CA PRO A 3 -4.14 8.68 -3.54
C PRO A 3 -2.95 7.71 -3.50
N ILE A 4 -1.85 8.15 -2.88
CA ILE A 4 -0.67 7.33 -2.59
C ILE A 4 -0.70 7.00 -1.10
N ILE A 5 -0.67 5.72 -0.76
CA ILE A 5 -0.59 5.27 0.63
C ILE A 5 0.87 5.21 1.03
N ARG A 6 1.25 5.99 2.06
CA ARG A 6 2.64 6.09 2.57
C ARG A 6 2.90 5.28 3.84
N ASN A 7 1.97 4.38 4.17
CA ASN A 7 2.02 3.51 5.33
C ASN A 7 2.08 2.04 4.87
N ALA A 8 3.13 1.33 5.29
CA ALA A 8 3.33 -0.06 4.92
C ALA A 8 2.28 -1.02 5.50
N GLU A 9 1.74 -0.72 6.68
CA GLU A 9 0.70 -1.55 7.32
C GLU A 9 -0.65 -1.37 6.62
N GLU A 10 -1.02 -0.12 6.33
CA GLU A 10 -2.24 0.17 5.57
C GLU A 10 -2.17 -0.44 4.17
N ALA A 11 -1.05 -0.26 3.46
CA ALA A 11 -0.86 -0.85 2.13
C ALA A 11 -0.95 -2.37 2.16
N ALA A 12 -0.35 -3.02 3.17
CA ALA A 12 -0.42 -4.46 3.35
C ALA A 12 -1.84 -4.93 3.67
N TYR A 13 -2.58 -4.18 4.50
CA TYR A 13 -3.99 -4.44 4.79
C TYR A 13 -4.84 -4.35 3.52
N VAL A 14 -4.65 -3.31 2.71
CA VAL A 14 -5.36 -3.12 1.43
C VAL A 14 -5.09 -4.28 0.47
N LEU A 15 -3.85 -4.73 0.38
CA LEU A 15 -3.45 -5.87 -0.44
C LEU A 15 -3.79 -7.25 0.16
N GLN A 16 -4.26 -7.29 1.42
CA GLN A 16 -4.53 -8.53 2.16
C GLN A 16 -3.28 -9.44 2.25
N ILE A 17 -2.12 -8.83 2.50
CA ILE A 17 -0.85 -9.53 2.70
C ILE A 17 -0.20 -9.13 4.04
N PRO A 18 0.76 -9.90 4.56
CA PRO A 18 1.51 -9.48 5.74
C PRO A 18 2.32 -8.19 5.51
N PRO A 19 2.42 -7.26 6.49
CA PRO A 19 3.23 -6.04 6.36
C PRO A 19 4.69 -6.28 5.98
N GLN A 20 5.28 -7.38 6.44
CA GLN A 20 6.64 -7.76 6.06
C GLN A 20 6.75 -8.15 4.58
N ALA A 21 5.74 -8.84 4.03
CA ALA A 21 5.70 -9.21 2.62
C ALA A 21 5.63 -7.95 1.74
N PHE A 22 4.80 -6.97 2.10
CA PHE A 22 4.74 -5.69 1.41
C PHE A 22 6.10 -4.96 1.43
N ARG A 23 6.73 -4.86 2.61
CA ARG A 23 8.06 -4.25 2.74
C ARG A 23 9.11 -4.92 1.86
N MET A 24 9.08 -6.25 1.75
CA MET A 24 9.99 -7.02 0.90
C MET A 24 9.72 -6.81 -0.59
N GLN A 25 8.45 -6.80 -1.00
CA GLN A 25 8.06 -6.51 -2.39
C GLN A 25 8.55 -5.13 -2.84
N ALA A 26 8.32 -4.10 -2.00
CA ALA A 26 8.72 -2.73 -2.29
C ALA A 26 10.25 -2.55 -2.32
N ARG A 27 10.99 -3.22 -1.41
CA ARG A 27 12.47 -3.16 -1.39
C ARG A 27 13.09 -3.82 -2.61
N ASN A 28 12.56 -4.98 -2.98
CA ASN A 28 13.10 -5.78 -4.07
C ASN A 28 12.54 -5.39 -5.44
N LYS A 29 11.72 -4.33 -5.52
CA LYS A 29 11.07 -3.85 -6.76
C LYS A 29 10.34 -4.97 -7.51
N ARG A 30 9.62 -5.82 -6.78
CA ARG A 30 8.93 -7.00 -7.35
C ARG A 30 7.63 -6.67 -8.08
N ASN A 31 7.14 -5.43 -8.00
CA ASN A 31 5.94 -4.96 -8.67
C ASN A 31 6.06 -3.47 -9.00
N GLY A 32 5.19 -2.94 -9.88
CA GLY A 32 5.16 -1.53 -10.23
C GLY A 32 4.34 -0.67 -9.26
N TYR A 33 3.52 -1.30 -8.42
CA TYR A 33 2.61 -0.62 -7.51
C TYR A 33 3.18 -0.31 -6.12
N SER A 34 4.43 -0.67 -5.83
CA SER A 34 5.08 -0.32 -4.56
C SER A 34 6.52 0.09 -4.75
N ARG A 35 6.98 1.04 -3.93
CA ARG A 35 8.40 1.44 -3.92
C ARG A 35 8.85 1.88 -2.55
N VAL A 36 10.17 1.81 -2.33
CA VAL A 36 10.83 2.44 -1.19
C VAL A 36 11.48 3.74 -1.65
N VAL A 37 11.07 4.83 -1.03
CA VAL A 37 11.73 6.13 -1.15
C VAL A 37 12.66 6.30 0.04
N CYS A 38 13.96 6.24 -0.21
CA CYS A 38 14.98 6.53 0.80
C CYS A 38 15.26 8.04 0.80
N GLY A 39 14.75 8.75 1.81
CA GLY A 39 15.19 10.12 2.10
C GLY A 39 16.50 10.14 2.88
N LYS A 40 17.03 11.33 3.17
CA LYS A 40 18.29 11.52 3.93
C LYS A 40 18.27 10.89 5.34
N SER A 41 17.09 10.74 5.96
CA SER A 41 16.96 10.26 7.35
C SER A 41 15.99 9.11 7.55
N ARG A 42 15.06 8.85 6.61
CA ARG A 42 14.04 7.80 6.75
C ARG A 42 13.70 7.12 5.43
N LYS A 43 13.32 5.84 5.54
CA LYS A 43 12.73 5.06 4.46
C LYS A 43 11.21 5.20 4.52
N THR A 44 10.62 5.68 3.43
CA THR A 44 9.17 5.74 3.25
C THR A 44 8.75 4.68 2.25
N TYR A 45 7.75 3.88 2.58
CA TYR A 45 7.16 2.92 1.66
C TYR A 45 5.94 3.56 1.01
N GLU A 46 5.93 3.64 -0.31
CA GLU A 46 4.81 4.15 -1.08
C GLU A 46 4.09 3.00 -1.78
N PHE A 47 2.77 3.04 -1.72
CA PHE A 47 1.86 2.13 -2.39
C PHE A 47 0.94 2.92 -3.31
N TYR A 48 0.74 2.40 -4.53
CA TYR A 48 -0.06 2.99 -5.59
C TYR A 48 -1.27 2.09 -5.89
N PRO A 49 -2.42 2.32 -5.22
CA PRO A 49 -3.61 1.47 -5.34
C PRO A 49 -4.09 1.30 -6.78
N TYR A 50 -4.06 2.35 -7.60
CA TYR A 50 -4.49 2.27 -9.00
C TYR A 50 -3.58 1.39 -9.86
N VAL A 51 -2.26 1.45 -9.64
CA VAL A 51 -1.32 0.57 -10.34
C VAL A 51 -1.52 -0.87 -9.87
N ALA A 52 -1.78 -1.07 -8.57
CA ALA A 52 -2.09 -2.39 -8.03
C ALA A 52 -3.39 -2.96 -8.62
N ALA A 53 -4.42 -2.13 -8.79
CA ALA A 53 -5.68 -2.52 -9.41
C ALA A 53 -5.47 -2.99 -10.85
N GLU A 54 -4.69 -2.24 -11.64
CA GLU A 54 -4.39 -2.56 -13.03
C GLU A 54 -3.52 -3.82 -13.19
N GLU A 55 -2.47 -3.96 -12.37
CA GLU A 55 -1.54 -5.11 -12.39
C GLU A 55 -2.18 -6.39 -11.86
N LEU A 56 -2.90 -6.31 -10.74
CA LEU A 56 -3.48 -7.48 -10.07
C LEU A 56 -4.87 -7.85 -10.61
N LYS A 57 -5.42 -7.06 -11.54
CA LYS A 57 -6.79 -7.21 -12.07
C LYS A 57 -7.85 -7.21 -10.95
N ILE A 58 -7.63 -6.36 -9.94
CA ILE A 58 -8.56 -6.15 -8.83
C ILE A 58 -9.25 -4.80 -9.05
N PRO A 59 -10.60 -4.72 -8.98
CA PRO A 59 -11.30 -3.44 -9.03
C PRO A 59 -10.79 -2.46 -7.98
N ILE A 60 -10.59 -1.20 -8.37
CA ILE A 60 -10.01 -0.17 -7.49
C ILE A 60 -10.90 0.10 -6.27
N GLU A 61 -12.21 -0.03 -6.43
CA GLU A 61 -13.22 0.15 -5.40
C GLU A 61 -13.02 -0.82 -4.23
N ILE A 62 -12.49 -2.02 -4.51
CA ILE A 62 -12.15 -3.00 -3.45
C ILE A 62 -10.96 -2.49 -2.62
N LEU A 63 -9.95 -1.95 -3.29
CA LEU A 63 -8.76 -1.42 -2.61
C LEU A 63 -9.10 -0.16 -1.81
N GLU A 64 -9.92 0.72 -2.37
CA GLU A 64 -10.42 1.93 -1.70
C GLU A 64 -11.31 1.59 -0.50
N LYS A 65 -12.20 0.59 -0.63
CA LYS A 65 -13.03 0.11 0.48
C LYS A 65 -12.17 -0.38 1.65
N ARG A 66 -11.15 -1.21 1.38
CA ARG A 66 -10.24 -1.72 2.41
C ARG A 66 -9.43 -0.60 3.08
N ALA A 67 -9.01 0.41 2.31
CA ALA A 67 -8.34 1.58 2.87
C ALA A 67 -9.26 2.36 3.83
N GLY A 68 -10.53 2.52 3.43
CA GLY A 68 -11.57 3.11 4.28
C GLY A 68 -11.82 2.32 5.58
N GLU A 69 -11.86 0.99 5.50
CA GLU A 69 -12.00 0.10 6.66
C GLU A 69 -10.81 0.23 7.63
N TYR A 70 -9.58 0.25 7.11
CA TYR A 70 -8.38 0.47 7.94
C TYR A 70 -8.42 1.81 8.67
N CYS A 71 -8.84 2.87 7.98
CA CYS A 71 -8.95 4.22 8.57
C CYS A 71 -9.98 4.27 9.69
N LYS A 72 -11.13 3.58 9.55
CA LYS A 72 -12.14 3.45 10.63
C LYS A 72 -11.56 2.70 11.82
N LYS A 73 -10.96 1.53 11.59
CA LYS A 73 -10.37 0.70 12.64
C LYS A 73 -9.29 1.44 13.44
N LYS A 74 -8.47 2.26 12.78
CA LYS A 74 -7.44 3.06 13.46
C LYS A 74 -8.01 4.15 14.38
N LYS A 75 -9.22 4.65 14.12
CA LYS A 75 -9.87 5.69 14.94
C LYS A 75 -10.58 5.13 16.17
N GLU A 76 -10.88 3.84 16.18
CA GLU A 76 -11.52 3.15 17.30
C GLU A 76 -10.51 2.65 18.35
N VAL A 77 -9.21 2.76 18.08
CA VAL A 77 -8.09 2.40 18.96
C VAL A 77 -7.40 3.66 19.46
#